data_AF-A0A960SZX1-F1
#
_entry.id   AF-A0A960SZX1-F1
#
_cell.length_a   1.000
_cell.length_b   1.000
_cell.length_c   1.000
_cell.angle_alpha   90.00
_cell.angle_beta   90.00
_cell.angle_gamma   90.00
#
_symmetry.space_group_name_H-M   'P 1'
#
loop_
_entity.id
_entity.type
_entity.pdbx_description
1 polymer ?
#
loop_
_entity_poly.entity_id
_entity_poly.type
_entity_poly.pdbx_seq_one_letter_code
_entity_poly.pdbx_strand_id
1 'polypeptide(L)'
;APALAIILAETAVEVSTRQRSLPDWLGLQLSISDDLRTWDDAVSSVSLAALDGGLWQRTDRIEFPSGTPARGFFRYELRELP
;
A
#
# COMPACT_ATOMS: atom_id res chain seq x y z
N ALA A 1 8.13 25.56 -26.67
CA ALA A 1 7.43 26.30 -25.60
C ALA A 1 7.43 25.43 -24.35
N PRO A 2 7.67 25.96 -23.13
CA PRO A 2 7.49 25.16 -21.93
C PRO A 2 5.98 24.85 -21.80
N ALA A 3 5.64 23.57 -21.70
CA ALA A 3 4.27 23.14 -21.46
C ALA A 3 4.04 23.09 -19.94
N LEU A 4 3.10 23.90 -19.47
CA LEU A 4 2.61 23.81 -18.09
C LEU A 4 1.73 22.56 -18.01
N ALA A 5 2.28 21.44 -17.51
CA ALA A 5 1.48 20.27 -17.18
C ALA A 5 0.82 20.52 -15.82
N ILE A 6 -0.51 20.68 -15.81
CA ILE A 6 -1.28 20.59 -14.56
C ILE A 6 -1.18 19.13 -14.14
N ILE A 7 -0.33 18.85 -13.14
CA ILE A 7 -0.35 17.56 -12.46
C ILE A 7 -1.69 17.51 -11.72
N LEU A 8 -2.61 16.70 -12.21
CA LEU A 8 -3.84 16.39 -11.48
C LEU A 8 -3.41 15.82 -10.13
N ALA A 9 -3.97 16.35 -9.04
CA ALA A 9 -3.72 15.80 -7.71
C ALA A 9 -3.97 14.29 -7.76
N GLU A 10 -2.94 13.50 -7.47
CA GLU A 10 -3.11 12.05 -7.41
C GLU A 10 -4.16 11.74 -6.34
N THR A 11 -5.11 10.88 -6.68
CA THR A 11 -6.20 10.49 -5.78
C THR A 11 -6.01 9.08 -5.25
N ALA A 12 -4.87 8.44 -5.53
CA ALA A 12 -4.55 7.12 -5.02
C ALA A 12 -3.05 6.94 -4.85
N VAL A 13 -2.68 6.09 -3.90
CA VAL A 13 -1.30 5.63 -3.70
C VAL A 13 -1.29 4.11 -3.81
N GLU A 14 -0.30 3.60 -4.52
CA GLU A 14 -0.02 2.16 -4.59
C GLU A 14 1.25 1.84 -3.83
N VAL A 15 1.14 0.93 -2.87
CA VAL A 15 2.27 0.44 -2.08
C VAL A 15 2.49 -1.02 -2.43
N SER A 16 3.68 -1.36 -2.90
CA SER A 16 4.00 -2.73 -3.33
C SER A 16 5.05 -3.39 -2.46
N THR A 17 4.91 -4.70 -2.24
CA THR A 17 5.94 -5.53 -1.61
C THR A 17 6.03 -6.89 -2.31
N ARG A 18 7.16 -7.57 -2.14
CA ARG A 18 7.34 -8.95 -2.58
C ARG A 18 7.24 -9.86 -1.37
N GLN A 19 6.38 -10.87 -1.47
CA GLN A 19 6.19 -11.85 -0.41
C GLN A 19 6.22 -13.27 -0.96
N ARG A 20 6.51 -14.24 -0.09
CA ARG A 20 6.19 -15.64 -0.37
C ARG A 20 4.73 -15.91 -0.03
N SER A 21 4.24 -17.10 -0.41
CA SER A 21 2.98 -17.60 0.14
C SER A 21 3.06 -17.60 1.67
N LEU A 22 2.06 -17.00 2.30
CA LEU A 22 1.92 -17.01 3.75
C LEU A 22 1.03 -18.19 4.16
N PRO A 23 1.24 -18.78 5.35
CA PRO A 23 0.28 -19.69 5.95
C PRO A 23 -1.10 -19.02 6.09
N ASP A 24 -2.15 -19.83 6.16
CA ASP A 24 -3.53 -19.36 6.31
C ASP A 24 -3.81 -18.60 7.61
N TRP A 25 -3.04 -18.90 8.66
CA TRP A 25 -3.09 -18.19 9.94
C TRP A 25 -2.32 -16.86 9.96
N LEU A 26 -1.61 -16.50 8.89
CA LEU A 26 -0.76 -15.31 8.84
C LEU A 26 -1.12 -14.38 7.69
N GLY A 27 -1.47 -13.14 8.02
CA GLY A 27 -1.75 -12.07 7.08
C GLY A 27 -0.64 -11.03 7.03
N LEU A 28 -0.54 -10.35 5.89
CA LEU A 28 0.23 -9.11 5.77
C LEU A 28 -0.75 -7.94 5.74
N GLN A 29 -0.71 -7.10 6.77
CA GLN A 29 -1.54 -5.90 6.92
C GLN A 29 -0.72 -4.66 6.54
N LEU A 30 -1.29 -3.76 5.74
CA LEU A 30 -0.71 -2.45 5.50
C LEU A 30 -1.18 -1.48 6.59
N SER A 31 -0.26 -0.71 7.16
CA SER A 31 -0.56 0.36 8.09
C SER A 31 -0.04 1.69 7.57
N ILE A 32 -0.74 2.77 7.92
CA ILE A 32 -0.43 4.15 7.53
C ILE A 32 -0.17 5.00 8.77
N SER A 33 0.71 5.99 8.62
CA SER A 33 1.00 6.99 9.64
C SER A 33 1.28 8.34 8.99
N ASP A 34 0.92 9.43 9.66
CA ASP A 34 1.30 10.80 9.28
C ASP A 34 2.51 11.33 10.10
N ASP A 35 2.81 10.70 11.24
CA ASP A 35 3.77 11.19 12.23
C ASP A 35 4.85 10.16 12.66
N LEU A 36 4.81 8.93 12.12
CA LEU A 36 5.64 7.77 12.47
C LEU A 36 5.45 7.19 13.88
N ARG A 37 4.59 7.78 14.70
CA ARG A 37 4.33 7.37 16.09
C ARG A 37 3.04 6.58 16.20
N THR A 38 1.99 7.08 15.56
CA THR A 38 0.67 6.45 15.55
C THR A 38 0.48 5.75 14.22
N TRP A 39 0.04 4.49 14.26
CA TRP A 39 -0.14 3.65 13.09
C TRP A 39 -1.54 3.07 13.08
N ASP A 40 -2.27 3.38 12.03
CA ASP A 40 -3.61 2.86 11.79
C ASP A 40 -3.58 1.86 10.65
N ASP A 41 -4.54 0.94 10.64
CA ASP A 41 -4.69 0.02 9.52
C ASP A 41 -5.15 0.77 8.27
N ALA A 42 -4.41 0.61 7.18
CA ALA A 42 -4.76 1.24 5.91
C ALA A 42 -5.94 0.50 5.30
N VAL A 43 -6.97 1.25 4.88
CA VAL A 43 -8.06 0.72 4.06
C VAL A 43 -7.59 0.70 2.62
N SER A 44 -7.28 -0.49 2.11
CA SER A 44 -6.75 -0.71 0.77
C SER A 44 -7.51 -1.81 0.03
N SER A 45 -7.48 -1.75 -1.30
CA SER A 45 -7.77 -2.93 -2.13
C SER A 45 -6.45 -3.65 -2.45
N VAL A 46 -6.44 -4.98 -2.35
CA VAL A 46 -5.24 -5.79 -2.53
C VAL A 46 -5.27 -6.50 -3.87
N SER A 47 -4.15 -6.48 -4.58
CA SER A 47 -3.90 -7.32 -5.74
C SER A 47 -2.63 -8.16 -5.53
N LEU A 48 -2.66 -9.40 -6.04
CA LEU A 48 -1.53 -10.33 -5.99
C LEU A 48 -1.18 -10.76 -7.42
N ALA A 49 0.03 -10.47 -7.85
CA ALA A 49 0.59 -10.93 -9.11
C ALA A 49 1.68 -11.97 -8.84
N ALA A 50 1.59 -13.14 -9.46
CA ALA A 50 2.62 -14.16 -9.36
C ALA A 50 3.93 -13.64 -9.99
N LEU A 51 5.04 -13.87 -9.30
CA LEU A 51 6.40 -13.69 -9.79
C LEU A 51 7.08 -15.07 -9.91
N ASP A 52 8.27 -15.10 -10.50
CA ASP A 52 9.07 -16.32 -10.58
C ASP A 52 9.55 -16.80 -9.20
N GLY A 53 9.77 -18.12 -9.08
CA GLY A 53 10.40 -18.70 -7.88
C GLY A 53 9.48 -18.79 -6.65
N GLY A 54 8.17 -18.81 -6.83
CA GLY A 54 7.19 -18.91 -5.73
C GLY A 54 7.07 -17.61 -4.92
N LEU A 55 7.36 -16.48 -5.55
CA LEU A 55 7.16 -15.15 -5.01
C LEU A 55 5.89 -14.54 -5.59
N TRP A 56 5.32 -13.60 -4.86
CA TRP A 56 4.17 -12.81 -5.26
C TRP A 56 4.50 -11.33 -5.07
N GLN A 57 4.17 -10.51 -6.05
CA GLN A 57 4.06 -9.08 -5.88
C GLN A 57 2.68 -8.79 -5.29
N ARG A 58 2.65 -8.28 -4.07
CA ARG A 58 1.45 -7.73 -3.46
C ARG A 58 1.43 -6.23 -3.68
N THR A 59 0.32 -5.71 -4.19
CA THR A 59 0.10 -4.27 -4.34
C THR A 59 -1.19 -3.89 -3.62
N ASP A 60 -1.05 -3.01 -2.64
CA ASP A 60 -2.14 -2.38 -1.91
C ASP A 60 -2.39 -1.00 -2.52
N ARG A 61 -3.61 -0.79 -3.01
CA ARG A 61 -4.05 0.50 -3.55
C ARG A 61 -4.97 1.19 -2.54
N ILE A 62 -4.60 2.40 -2.16
CA ILE A 62 -5.32 3.24 -1.19
C ILE A 62 -5.88 4.43 -1.93
N GLU A 63 -7.18 4.66 -1.78
CA GLU A 63 -7.87 5.80 -2.39
C GLU A 63 -7.87 6.99 -1.42
N PHE A 64 -7.55 8.17 -1.96
CA PHE A 64 -7.60 9.48 -1.31
C PHE A 64 -8.56 10.39 -2.11
N PRO A 65 -9.89 10.28 -1.91
CA PRO A 65 -10.88 11.02 -2.69
C PRO A 65 -10.73 12.54 -2.64
N SER A 66 -10.12 13.07 -1.58
CA SER A 66 -9.84 14.49 -1.38
C SER A 66 -8.43 14.92 -1.84
N GLY A 67 -7.70 14.03 -2.51
CA GLY A 67 -6.31 14.21 -2.91
C GLY A 67 -5.33 13.58 -1.92
N THR A 68 -4.21 13.09 -2.44
CA THR A 68 -3.16 12.49 -1.60
C THR A 68 -2.58 13.51 -0.62
N PRO A 69 -2.32 13.09 0.64
CA PRO A 69 -1.71 13.97 1.61
C PRO A 69 -0.27 14.32 1.17
N ALA A 70 0.19 15.52 1.53
CA ALA A 70 1.56 15.96 1.22
C ALA A 70 2.64 15.06 1.84
N ARG A 71 2.28 14.30 2.88
CA ARG A 71 3.12 13.31 3.53
C ARG A 71 2.27 12.16 4.05
N GLY A 72 2.75 10.94 3.85
CA GLY A 72 2.23 9.72 4.46
C GLY A 72 3.34 8.68 4.52
N PHE A 73 3.34 7.88 5.59
CA PHE A 73 4.26 6.78 5.79
C PHE A 73 3.50 5.47 5.78
N PHE A 74 4.10 4.45 5.20
CA PHE A 74 3.49 3.15 5.00
C PHE A 74 4.41 2.06 5.51
N ARG A 75 3.86 1.04 6.16
CA ARG A 75 4.60 -0.17 6.52
C ARG A 75 3.71 -1.40 6.43
N TYR A 76 4.33 -2.53 6.10
CA TYR A 76 3.69 -3.83 6.17
C TYR A 76 3.99 -4.49 7.51
N GLU A 77 2.97 -5.06 8.12
CA GLU A 77 3.06 -5.82 9.37
C GLU A 77 2.53 -7.24 9.16
N LEU A 78 3.21 -8.22 9.74
CA LEU A 78 2.67 -9.57 9.85
C LEU A 78 1.71 -9.62 11.03
N ARG A 79 0.51 -10.16 10.82
CA ARG A 79 -0.51 -10.32 11.85
C ARG A 79 -1.16 -11.69 11.76
N GLU A 80 -1.45 -12.28 12.91
CA GLU A 80 -2.26 -13.49 12.97
C GLU A 80 -3.69 -13.18 12.50
N LEU A 81 -4.25 -14.07 11.67
CA LEU A 81 -5.62 -13.97 11.21
C LEU A 81 -6.54 -14.74 12.17
N PRO A 82 -7.74 -14.19 12.47
CA PRO A 82 -8.71 -14.85 13.34
C PRO A 82 -9.34 -16.11 12.73
#